data_AF-A0A9D2N6G1-F1
#
_entry.id   AF-A0A9D2N6G1-F1
#
_cell.length_a   1.000
_cell.length_b   1.000
_cell.length_c   1.000
_cell.angle_alpha   90.00
_cell.angle_beta   90.00
_cell.angle_gamma   90.00
#
_symmetry.space_group_name_H-M   'P 1'
#
loop_
_entity.id
_entity.type
_entity.pdbx_description
1 polymer ?
#
loop_
_entity_poly.entity_id
_entity_poly.type
_entity_poly.pdbx_seq_one_letter_code
_entity_poly.pdbx_strand_id
1 'polypeptide(L)'
;RNRFSGTAERPRLAVFRSNNHMYAQIIDDTVGNTLVSASTTQKDVKAELSKTNDVAAASYVGKVIAERALAKGITEVVFDRGGFIYHGKIEALADAAREAGLKF
;
A
#
# COMPACT_ATOMS: atom_id res chain seq x y z
N ARG A 1 -7.72 -5.71 -14.25
CA ARG A 1 -6.32 -6.05 -13.93
C ARG A 1 -5.39 -5.91 -15.14
N ASN A 2 -5.82 -6.17 -16.39
CA ASN A 2 -4.98 -6.02 -17.61
C ASN A 2 -4.54 -4.58 -18.01
N ARG A 3 -4.93 -3.54 -17.26
CA ARG A 3 -4.57 -2.14 -17.57
C ARG A 3 -3.41 -1.60 -16.73
N PHE A 4 -3.02 -2.29 -15.67
CA PHE A 4 -1.98 -1.84 -14.75
C PHE A 4 -0.88 -2.89 -14.69
N SER A 5 0.26 -2.60 -15.29
CA SER A 5 1.48 -3.39 -15.20
C SER A 5 2.51 -2.60 -14.41
N GLY A 6 2.97 -3.15 -13.29
CA GLY A 6 4.11 -2.60 -12.56
C GLY A 6 5.40 -2.88 -13.31
N THR A 7 6.13 -1.83 -13.67
CA THR A 7 7.49 -1.95 -14.23
C THR A 7 8.52 -1.71 -13.14
N ALA A 8 9.80 -1.99 -13.42
CA ALA A 8 10.90 -1.68 -12.49
C ALA A 8 10.96 -0.19 -12.12
N GLU A 9 10.59 0.70 -13.05
CA GLU A 9 10.53 2.16 -12.82
C GLU A 9 9.27 2.58 -12.06
N ARG A 10 8.14 1.91 -12.32
CA ARG A 10 6.84 2.23 -11.71
C ARG A 10 6.16 0.95 -11.23
N PRO A 11 6.61 0.37 -10.10
CA PRO A 11 6.03 -0.85 -9.58
C PRO A 11 4.59 -0.63 -9.13
N ARG A 12 3.81 -1.71 -9.11
CA ARG A 12 2.38 -1.67 -8.79
C ARG A 12 2.16 -1.76 -7.29
N LEU A 13 1.50 -0.75 -6.72
CA LEU A 13 1.01 -0.78 -5.34
C LEU A 13 -0.34 -1.49 -5.30
N ALA A 14 -0.33 -2.78 -5.03
CA ALA A 14 -1.51 -3.60 -4.83
C ALA A 14 -2.06 -3.45 -3.41
N VAL A 15 -3.29 -2.95 -3.30
CA VAL A 15 -4.02 -2.85 -2.03
C VAL A 15 -5.02 -4.00 -1.92
N PHE A 16 -4.96 -4.72 -0.80
CA PHE A 16 -5.91 -5.76 -0.46
C PHE A 16 -6.48 -5.54 0.93
N ARG A 17 -7.81 -5.54 1.02
CA ARG A 17 -8.54 -5.44 2.28
C ARG A 17 -9.37 -6.70 2.49
N SER A 18 -9.22 -7.30 3.66
CA SER A 18 -10.10 -8.35 4.16
C SER A 18 -11.12 -7.78 5.15
N ASN A 19 -11.94 -8.65 5.74
CA ASN A 19 -12.91 -8.23 6.76
C ASN A 19 -12.24 -7.64 8.00
N ASN A 20 -11.05 -8.10 8.37
CA ASN A 20 -10.38 -7.71 9.62
C ASN A 20 -9.01 -7.06 9.42
N HIS A 21 -8.42 -7.17 8.23
CA HIS A 21 -7.04 -6.77 7.98
C HIS A 21 -6.89 -6.04 6.66
N MET A 22 -5.86 -5.19 6.59
CA MET A 22 -5.43 -4.53 5.38
C MET A 22 -3.98 -4.87 5.06
N TYR A 23 -3.70 -4.98 3.77
CA TYR A 23 -2.43 -5.33 3.18
C TYR A 23 -2.16 -4.39 2.01
N ALA A 24 -0.94 -3.91 1.92
CA ALA A 24 -0.44 -3.15 0.78
C ALA A 24 0.90 -3.76 0.36
N GLN A 25 1.08 -3.94 -0.94
CA GLN A 25 2.28 -4.55 -1.51
C GLN A 25 2.71 -3.77 -2.74
N ILE A 26 4.00 -3.45 -2.84
CA ILE A 26 4.63 -2.91 -4.04
C ILE A 26 5.28 -4.08 -4.76
N ILE A 27 4.78 -4.36 -5.96
CA ILE A 27 5.15 -5.51 -6.77
C ILE A 27 5.74 -5.01 -8.09
N ASP A 28 6.87 -5.58 -8.48
CA ASP A 28 7.37 -5.46 -9.84
C ASP A 28 6.83 -6.64 -10.66
N ASP A 29 5.91 -6.38 -11.59
CA ASP A 29 5.27 -7.42 -12.39
C ASP A 29 6.22 -7.95 -13.49
N THR A 30 7.34 -7.28 -13.78
CA THR A 30 8.34 -7.76 -14.77
C THR A 30 9.15 -8.93 -14.24
N VAL A 31 9.54 -8.85 -12.97
CA VAL A 31 10.29 -9.90 -12.27
C VAL A 31 9.35 -10.82 -11.47
N GLY A 32 8.11 -10.37 -11.21
CA GLY A 32 7.15 -11.07 -10.36
C GLY A 32 7.55 -11.04 -8.88
N ASN A 33 8.31 -10.02 -8.46
CA ASN A 33 8.86 -9.93 -7.11
C ASN A 33 8.19 -8.82 -6.29
N THR A 34 7.96 -9.08 -5.01
CA THR A 34 7.43 -8.07 -4.09
C THR A 34 8.59 -7.27 -3.51
N LEU A 35 8.69 -6.00 -3.89
CA LEU A 35 9.73 -5.10 -3.43
C LEU A 35 9.46 -4.67 -1.99
N VAL A 36 8.23 -4.29 -1.67
CA VAL A 36 7.86 -3.81 -0.33
C VAL A 36 6.49 -4.37 0.05
N SER A 37 6.32 -4.75 1.30
CA SER A 37 5.01 -5.10 1.84
C SER A 37 4.77 -4.43 3.20
N ALA A 38 3.53 -4.04 3.44
CA ALA A 38 3.05 -3.53 4.71
C ALA A 38 1.68 -4.13 5.00
N SER A 39 1.44 -4.53 6.24
CA SER A 39 0.15 -5.08 6.65
C SER A 39 -0.15 -4.79 8.10
N THR A 40 -1.45 -4.72 8.40
CA THR A 40 -1.96 -4.60 9.78
C THR A 40 -1.64 -5.80 10.67
N THR A 41 -1.12 -6.89 10.10
CA THR A 41 -0.68 -8.08 10.84
C THR A 41 0.77 -8.00 11.30
N GLN A 42 1.55 -7.04 10.80
CA GLN A 42 2.92 -6.85 11.27
C GLN A 42 2.92 -6.35 12.71
N LYS A 43 3.85 -6.86 13.53
CA LYS A 43 3.91 -6.58 14.97
C LYS A 43 4.00 -5.08 15.25
N ASP A 44 4.79 -4.37 14.45
CA ASP A 44 5.01 -2.92 14.59
C ASP A 44 3.71 -2.14 14.35
N VAL A 45 2.97 -2.52 13.33
CA VAL A 45 1.69 -1.92 12.94
C VAL A 45 0.58 -2.28 13.93
N LYS A 46 0.58 -3.52 14.42
CA LYS A 46 -0.40 -4.03 15.40
C LYS A 46 -0.18 -3.45 16.80
N ALA A 47 1.05 -3.07 17.14
CA ALA A 47 1.37 -2.46 18.43
C ALA A 47 0.80 -1.04 18.57
N GLU A 48 0.78 -0.27 17.49
CA GLU A 48 0.21 1.09 17.50
C GLU A 48 -1.29 1.14 17.17
N LEU A 49 -1.86 0.08 16.59
CA LEU A 49 -3.27 0.05 16.19
C LEU A 49 -4.14 -0.80 17.12
N SER A 50 -5.05 -0.16 17.85
CA SER A 50 -6.08 -0.84 18.65
C SER A 50 -7.14 -1.54 17.80
N LYS A 51 -7.36 -1.08 16.56
CA LYS A 51 -8.29 -1.65 15.59
C LYS A 51 -7.59 -1.80 14.24
N THR A 52 -7.61 -3.01 13.68
CA THR A 52 -6.95 -3.33 12.40
C THR A 52 -7.83 -3.04 11.17
N ASN A 53 -9.07 -2.61 11.36
CA ASN A 53 -10.05 -2.43 10.28
C ASN A 53 -10.72 -1.05 10.32
N ASP A 54 -9.95 -0.01 10.64
CA ASP A 54 -10.44 1.37 10.69
C ASP A 54 -9.72 2.27 9.69
N VAL A 55 -10.27 3.46 9.44
CA VAL A 55 -9.66 4.43 8.51
C VAL A 55 -8.25 4.79 8.97
N ALA A 56 -8.04 4.99 10.27
CA ALA A 56 -6.71 5.26 10.85
C ALA A 56 -5.69 4.15 10.59
N ALA A 57 -6.11 2.88 10.63
CA ALA A 57 -5.25 1.74 10.29
C ALA A 57 -4.84 1.77 8.82
N ALA A 58 -5.75 2.15 7.94
CA ALA A 58 -5.48 2.29 6.52
C ALA A 58 -4.46 3.41 6.24
N SER A 59 -4.64 4.57 6.88
CA SER A 59 -3.70 5.68 6.79
C SER A 59 -2.31 5.26 7.27
N TYR A 60 -2.24 4.59 8.42
CA TYR A 60 -0.98 4.15 8.99
C TYR A 60 -0.25 3.16 8.07
N VAL A 61 -0.95 2.16 7.53
CA VAL A 61 -0.37 1.23 6.54
C VAL A 61 0.11 1.96 5.28
N GLY A 62 -0.61 2.99 4.84
CA GLY A 62 -0.23 3.86 3.73
C GLY A 62 1.09 4.61 3.97
N LYS A 63 1.27 5.17 5.18
CA LYS A 63 2.53 5.84 5.56
C LYS A 63 3.69 4.86 5.63
N VAL A 64 3.51 3.73 6.33
CA VAL A 64 4.57 2.73 6.50
C VAL A 64 5.03 2.16 5.16
N ILE A 65 4.11 1.90 4.22
CA ILE A 65 4.53 1.39 2.91
C ILE A 65 5.27 2.44 2.09
N ALA A 66 4.88 3.71 2.18
CA ALA A 66 5.56 4.81 1.52
C ALA A 66 6.98 5.04 2.05
N GLU A 67 7.15 5.07 3.37
CA GLU A 67 8.47 5.20 3.99
C GLU A 67 9.40 4.05 3.57
N ARG A 68 8.89 2.82 3.56
CA ARG A 68 9.65 1.65 3.09
C ARG A 68 9.95 1.69 1.60
N ALA A 69 9.04 2.23 0.79
CA ALA A 69 9.27 2.42 -0.64
C ALA A 69 10.38 3.44 -0.89
N LEU A 70 10.33 4.59 -0.21
CA LEU A 70 11.33 5.64 -0.30
C LEU A 70 12.69 5.17 0.21
N ALA A 71 12.74 4.38 1.29
CA ALA A 71 13.97 3.76 1.77
C ALA A 71 14.61 2.81 0.75
N LYS A 72 13.82 2.23 -0.16
CA LYS A 72 14.28 1.43 -1.30
C LYS A 72 14.50 2.25 -2.58
N GLY A 73 14.33 3.56 -2.53
CA GLY A 73 14.46 4.45 -3.69
C GLY A 73 13.28 4.42 -4.66
N ILE A 74 12.13 3.86 -4.26
CA ILE A 74 10.91 3.79 -5.07
C ILE A 74 10.05 5.01 -4.78
N THR A 75 10.02 5.95 -5.71
CA THR A 75 9.24 7.19 -5.59
C THR A 75 7.96 7.18 -6.40
N GLU A 76 7.94 6.48 -7.53
CA GLU A 76 6.79 6.40 -8.43
C GLU A 76 6.19 5.01 -8.42
N VAL A 77 4.88 4.91 -8.23
CA VAL A 77 4.16 3.65 -8.25
C VAL A 77 2.88 3.77 -9.06
N VAL A 78 2.28 2.63 -9.38
CA VAL A 78 0.93 2.57 -9.97
C VAL A 78 -0.03 2.05 -8.92
N PHE A 79 -1.02 2.87 -8.55
CA PHE A 79 -2.00 2.48 -7.54
C PHE A 79 -3.02 1.47 -8.08
N ASP A 80 -2.97 0.25 -7.57
CA ASP A 80 -3.95 -0.79 -7.84
C ASP A 80 -4.87 -0.98 -6.62
N ARG A 81 -6.09 -0.45 -6.76
CA ARG A 81 -7.17 -0.54 -5.77
C ARG A 81 -7.73 -1.96 -5.57
N GLY A 82 -7.20 -2.98 -6.23
CA GLY A 82 -7.53 -4.39 -5.95
C GLY A 82 -8.98 -4.79 -6.27
N GLY A 83 -9.70 -3.98 -7.06
CA GLY A 83 -11.11 -4.20 -7.39
C GLY A 83 -12.11 -3.59 -6.41
N PHE A 84 -11.63 -2.91 -5.37
CA PHE A 84 -12.48 -2.20 -4.43
C PHE A 84 -12.78 -0.77 -4.90
N ILE A 85 -13.87 -0.19 -4.38
CA ILE A 85 -14.25 1.20 -4.65
C ILE A 85 -13.23 2.13 -3.96
N TYR A 86 -12.75 3.13 -4.69
CA TYR A 86 -11.87 4.17 -4.14
C TYR A 86 -12.69 5.07 -3.22
N HIS A 87 -12.79 4.66 -1.96
CA HIS A 87 -13.52 5.38 -0.94
C HIS A 87 -13.08 4.93 0.47
N GLY A 88 -13.20 5.82 1.44
CA GLY A 88 -13.03 5.52 2.86
C GLY A 88 -11.64 4.98 3.16
N LYS A 89 -11.52 3.68 3.46
CA LYS A 89 -10.23 3.07 3.84
C LYS A 89 -9.21 3.08 2.71
N ILE A 90 -9.64 2.89 1.46
CA ILE A 90 -8.72 2.82 0.32
C ILE A 90 -8.23 4.20 -0.06
N GLU A 91 -9.13 5.18 0.02
CA GLU A 91 -8.82 6.59 -0.15
C GLU A 91 -7.84 7.05 0.93
N ALA A 92 -8.11 6.77 2.20
CA ALA A 92 -7.22 7.12 3.31
C ALA A 92 -5.82 6.48 3.22
N LEU A 93 -5.73 5.23 2.74
CA LEU A 93 -4.44 4.59 2.48
C LEU A 93 -3.68 5.30 1.35
N ALA A 94 -4.39 5.65 0.27
CA ALA A 94 -3.81 6.35 -0.86
C ALA A 94 -3.32 7.76 -0.46
N ASP A 95 -4.15 8.52 0.27
CA ASP A 95 -3.78 9.87 0.69
C ASP A 95 -2.59 9.84 1.64
N ALA A 96 -2.57 8.91 2.59
CA ALA A 96 -1.43 8.74 3.48
C ALA A 96 -0.14 8.34 2.75
N ALA A 97 -0.23 7.51 1.72
CA ALA A 97 0.93 7.16 0.90
C ALA A 97 1.42 8.37 0.07
N ARG A 98 0.50 9.19 -0.46
CA ARG A 98 0.85 10.45 -1.15
C ARG A 98 1.50 11.46 -0.23
N GLU A 99 0.96 11.67 0.98
CA GLU A 99 1.53 12.56 1.99
C GLU A 99 2.95 12.15 2.38
N ALA A 100 3.20 10.85 2.48
CA ALA A 100 4.51 10.31 2.78
C ALA A 100 5.49 10.38 1.61
N GLY A 101 5.08 10.86 0.42
CA GLY A 101 5.96 11.17 -0.70
C GLY A 101 5.94 10.18 -1.87
N LEU A 102 5.09 9.15 -1.83
CA LEU A 102 4.87 8.30 -3.00
C LEU A 102 4.05 9.04 -4.06
N LYS A 103 4.50 8.98 -5.32
CA LYS A 103 3.82 9.57 -6.47
C LYS A 103 3.05 8.51 -7.24
N PHE A 104 1.72 8.65 -7.30
CA PHE A 104 0.81 7.81 -8.07
C PHE A 104 -0.57 8.43 -8.31
#